data_AF-A0A930H155-F1
#
_entry.id   AF-A0A930H155-F1
#
_cell.length_a   1.000
_cell.length_b   1.000
_cell.length_c   1.000
_cell.angle_alpha   90.00
_cell.angle_beta   90.00
_cell.angle_gamma   90.00
#
_symmetry.space_group_name_H-M   'P 1'
#
loop_
_entity.id
_entity.type
_entity.pdbx_description
1 polymer ?
#
loop_
_entity_poly.entity_id
_entity_poly.type
_entity_poly.pdbx_seq_one_letter_code
_entity_poly.pdbx_strand_id
1 'polypeptide(L)'
;MKQFFQVFQELTVSEHLRGMFLNTTISRITLKKDRSKLSIYLHSDHLLERSDIREMEEAIYKQLFIGKKISICIRESFHLSSQYTAKVLYEFYEKSLLEELKERNILLYQMMKQGEMEWREDDCLSLILEEQILFRKEEKECIRVIQKIFEERCGVPIHFTIRFVPANKKAEEEEDKTIASLYSSSGNPGYSEEGLSDIYPGAEGSAAYPGTINTAIQDGEAASLSQE
;
A
#
# COMPACT_ATOMS: atom_id res chain seq x y z
N MET A 1 -35.40 0.80 -5.77
CA MET A 1 -34.26 0.32 -4.94
C MET A 1 -34.84 -0.66 -3.92
N LYS A 2 -34.11 -1.70 -3.53
CA LYS A 2 -34.57 -2.69 -2.53
C LYS A 2 -33.69 -2.59 -1.29
N GLN A 3 -34.25 -2.84 -0.11
CA GLN A 3 -33.46 -2.89 1.12
C GLN A 3 -32.47 -4.05 1.07
N PHE A 4 -31.30 -3.90 1.69
CA PHE A 4 -30.23 -4.90 1.65
C PHE A 4 -30.70 -6.29 2.09
N PHE A 5 -31.31 -6.38 3.28
CA PHE A 5 -31.82 -7.64 3.82
C PHE A 5 -33.10 -8.16 3.16
N GLN A 6 -33.77 -7.37 2.31
CA GLN A 6 -34.84 -7.89 1.44
C GLN A 6 -34.27 -8.67 0.25
N VAL A 7 -33.06 -8.33 -0.19
CA VAL A 7 -32.35 -9.04 -1.26
C VAL A 7 -31.62 -10.25 -0.70
N PHE A 8 -31.02 -10.12 0.49
CA PHE A 8 -30.28 -11.17 1.17
C PHE A 8 -31.03 -11.66 2.43
N GLN A 9 -32.21 -12.25 2.25
CA GLN A 9 -33.12 -12.60 3.35
C GLN A 9 -32.58 -13.69 4.28
N GLU A 10 -31.81 -14.62 3.74
CA GLU A 10 -31.24 -15.76 4.48
C GLU A 10 -29.86 -15.44 5.08
N LEU A 11 -29.32 -14.24 4.83
CA LEU A 11 -28.00 -13.86 5.29
C LEU A 11 -28.01 -13.62 6.80
N THR A 12 -27.24 -14.43 7.52
CA THR A 12 -27.13 -14.35 8.97
C THR A 12 -25.81 -13.66 9.34
N VAL A 13 -25.90 -12.50 9.99
CA VAL A 13 -24.73 -11.69 10.40
C VAL A 13 -24.84 -11.28 11.87
N SER A 14 -23.77 -10.73 12.44
CA SER A 14 -23.77 -10.17 13.80
C SER A 14 -24.80 -9.04 13.96
N GLU A 15 -25.28 -8.81 15.18
CA GLU A 15 -26.23 -7.73 15.50
C GLU A 15 -25.70 -6.35 15.07
N HIS A 16 -24.41 -6.08 15.30
CA HIS A 16 -23.73 -4.85 14.87
C HIS A 16 -23.80 -4.67 13.36
N LEU A 17 -23.36 -5.68 12.61
CA LEU A 17 -23.32 -5.63 11.15
C LEU A 17 -24.72 -5.55 10.55
N ARG A 18 -25.70 -6.23 11.18
CA ARG A 18 -27.11 -6.11 10.81
C ARG A 18 -27.61 -4.68 10.99
N GLY A 19 -27.29 -4.04 12.11
CA GLY A 19 -27.66 -2.66 12.39
C GLY A 19 -27.13 -1.67 11.36
N MET A 20 -25.85 -1.79 10.99
CA MET A 20 -25.21 -0.92 10.00
C MET A 20 -25.85 -1.07 8.61
N PHE A 21 -26.17 -2.29 8.18
CA PHE A 21 -26.73 -2.52 6.84
C PHE A 21 -28.26 -2.44 6.76
N LEU A 22 -28.96 -2.28 7.89
CA LEU A 22 -30.42 -2.35 7.95
C LEU A 22 -31.11 -1.28 7.08
N ASN A 23 -30.60 -0.05 7.14
CA ASN A 23 -31.16 1.10 6.44
C ASN A 23 -30.48 1.35 5.08
N THR A 24 -29.76 0.36 4.56
CA THR A 24 -29.03 0.49 3.30
C THR A 24 -29.83 -0.11 2.16
N THR A 25 -29.74 0.53 0.99
CA THR A 25 -30.47 0.10 -0.21
C THR A 25 -29.54 -0.36 -1.30
N ILE A 26 -29.93 -1.40 -2.02
CA ILE A 26 -29.20 -1.91 -3.18
C ILE A 26 -29.78 -1.25 -4.44
N SER A 27 -28.93 -0.57 -5.21
CA SER A 27 -29.28 0.00 -6.50
C SER A 27 -29.18 -1.01 -7.62
N ARG A 28 -28.10 -1.80 -7.66
CA ARG A 28 -27.90 -2.85 -8.66
C ARG A 28 -26.90 -3.91 -8.19
N ILE A 29 -27.02 -5.10 -8.76
CA ILE A 29 -26.05 -6.19 -8.60
C ILE A 29 -25.56 -6.57 -9.99
N THR A 30 -24.25 -6.63 -10.17
CA THR A 30 -23.64 -6.97 -11.47
C THR A 30 -22.67 -8.12 -11.30
N LEU A 31 -22.74 -9.11 -12.20
CA LEU A 31 -21.78 -10.19 -12.29
C LEU A 31 -20.88 -9.95 -13.51
N LYS A 32 -19.56 -10.01 -13.33
CA LYS A 32 -18.61 -9.93 -14.44
C LYS A 32 -18.85 -11.09 -15.43
N LYS A 33 -18.59 -10.89 -16.72
CA LYS A 33 -18.84 -11.89 -17.78
C LYS A 33 -18.16 -13.23 -17.52
N ASP A 34 -16.97 -13.20 -16.93
CA ASP A 34 -16.18 -14.38 -16.54
C ASP A 34 -16.63 -15.02 -15.22
N ARG A 35 -17.69 -14.50 -14.59
CA ARG A 35 -18.24 -14.91 -13.28
C ARG A 35 -17.24 -14.86 -12.12
N SER A 36 -16.13 -14.14 -12.28
CA SER A 36 -15.08 -14.02 -11.25
C SER A 36 -15.38 -12.97 -10.18
N LYS A 37 -16.32 -12.04 -10.45
CA LYS A 37 -16.63 -10.93 -9.54
C LYS A 37 -18.11 -10.57 -9.54
N LEU A 38 -18.73 -10.62 -8.37
CA LEU A 38 -20.04 -10.04 -8.07
C LEU A 38 -19.84 -8.66 -7.46
N SER A 39 -20.42 -7.62 -8.06
CA SER A 39 -20.41 -6.26 -7.51
C SER A 39 -21.81 -5.86 -7.07
N ILE A 40 -21.96 -5.50 -5.80
CA ILE A 40 -23.21 -5.08 -5.17
C ILE A 40 -23.11 -3.57 -4.96
N TYR A 41 -23.93 -2.79 -5.66
CA TYR A 41 -23.94 -1.34 -5.51
C TYR A 41 -24.96 -0.94 -4.47
N LEU A 42 -24.49 -0.21 -3.48
CA LEU A 42 -25.16 0.11 -2.22
C LEU A 42 -25.28 1.63 -2.08
N HIS A 43 -26.42 2.08 -1.61
CA HIS A 43 -26.61 3.43 -1.09
C HIS A 43 -26.91 3.39 0.41
N SER A 44 -26.25 4.28 1.16
CA SER A 44 -26.41 4.42 2.60
C SER A 44 -26.53 5.89 2.99
N ASP A 45 -27.34 6.20 3.98
CA ASP A 45 -27.50 7.56 4.54
C ASP A 45 -26.50 7.85 5.68
N HIS A 46 -25.66 6.88 6.01
CA HIS A 46 -24.60 6.99 7.02
C HIS A 46 -23.31 6.32 6.52
N LEU A 47 -22.18 6.74 7.09
CA LEU A 47 -20.87 6.14 6.80
C LEU A 47 -20.82 4.70 7.30
N LEU A 48 -20.27 3.83 6.46
CA LEU A 48 -19.98 2.45 6.79
C LEU A 48 -18.46 2.27 6.87
N GLU A 49 -17.96 1.70 7.95
CA GLU A 49 -16.52 1.44 8.05
C GLU A 49 -16.07 0.41 7.02
N ARG A 50 -14.82 0.53 6.55
CA ARG A 50 -14.24 -0.41 5.59
C ARG A 50 -14.20 -1.83 6.16
N SER A 51 -13.98 -1.98 7.47
CA SER A 51 -14.01 -3.27 8.17
C SER A 51 -15.39 -3.93 8.10
N ASP A 52 -16.46 -3.17 8.35
CA ASP A 52 -17.84 -3.68 8.30
C ASP A 52 -18.20 -4.11 6.87
N ILE A 53 -17.80 -3.32 5.87
CA ILE A 53 -18.00 -3.68 4.45
C ILE A 53 -17.31 -5.00 4.12
N ARG A 54 -16.04 -5.19 4.53
CA ARG A 54 -15.32 -6.44 4.31
C ARG A 54 -15.95 -7.63 5.03
N GLU A 55 -16.37 -7.45 6.27
CA GLU A 55 -17.05 -8.49 7.05
C GLU A 55 -18.35 -8.92 6.34
N MET A 56 -19.09 -7.95 5.79
CA MET A 56 -20.29 -8.23 5.01
C MET A 56 -20.00 -8.96 3.69
N GLU A 57 -18.97 -8.53 2.94
CA GLU A 57 -18.52 -9.22 1.72
C GLU A 57 -18.14 -10.69 2.01
N GLU A 58 -17.41 -10.91 3.11
CA GLU A 58 -17.00 -12.23 3.56
C GLU A 58 -18.19 -13.09 4.00
N ALA A 59 -19.14 -12.52 4.74
CA ALA A 59 -20.36 -13.20 5.15
C ALA A 59 -21.19 -13.67 3.95
N ILE A 60 -21.37 -12.81 2.95
CA ILE A 60 -22.05 -13.15 1.69
C ILE A 60 -21.32 -14.28 0.98
N TYR A 61 -19.99 -14.18 0.86
CA TYR A 61 -19.19 -15.21 0.21
C TYR A 61 -19.34 -16.57 0.92
N LYS A 62 -19.17 -16.60 2.24
CA LYS A 62 -19.22 -17.84 3.05
C LYS A 62 -20.59 -18.51 3.03
N GLN A 63 -21.68 -17.75 2.98
CA GLN A 63 -23.03 -18.33 3.06
C GLN A 63 -23.60 -18.69 1.69
N LEU A 64 -23.33 -17.89 0.65
CA LEU A 64 -24.01 -18.03 -0.65
C LEU A 64 -23.08 -18.54 -1.77
N PHE A 65 -21.77 -18.39 -1.61
CA PHE A 65 -20.79 -18.64 -2.66
C PHE A 65 -19.61 -19.50 -2.24
N ILE A 66 -19.70 -20.20 -1.11
CA ILE A 66 -18.63 -21.06 -0.62
C ILE A 66 -18.21 -22.09 -1.66
N GLY A 67 -16.89 -22.24 -1.85
CA GLY A 67 -16.31 -23.14 -2.84
C GLY A 67 -16.35 -22.64 -4.29
N LYS A 68 -16.96 -21.48 -4.59
CA LYS A 68 -16.95 -20.88 -5.93
C LYS A 68 -15.76 -19.92 -6.06
N LYS A 69 -15.11 -19.92 -7.23
CA LYS A 69 -14.05 -18.94 -7.56
C LYS A 69 -14.65 -17.58 -7.93
N ILE A 70 -15.32 -16.94 -6.99
CA ILE A 70 -15.96 -15.63 -7.16
C ILE A 70 -15.55 -14.69 -6.03
N SER A 71 -15.24 -13.45 -6.39
CA SER A 71 -15.02 -12.35 -5.44
C SER A 71 -16.32 -11.57 -5.25
N ILE A 72 -16.67 -11.28 -3.99
CA ILE A 72 -17.78 -10.41 -3.64
C ILE A 72 -17.21 -9.02 -3.36
N CYS A 73 -17.81 -7.98 -3.93
CA CYS A 73 -17.38 -6.61 -3.75
C CYS A 73 -18.60 -5.70 -3.59
N ILE A 74 -18.71 -5.04 -2.45
CA ILE A 74 -19.68 -4.00 -2.20
C ILE A 74 -19.10 -2.67 -2.69
N ARG A 75 -19.95 -1.88 -3.33
CA ARG A 75 -19.63 -0.58 -3.92
C ARG A 75 -20.63 0.41 -3.36
N GLU A 76 -20.23 1.04 -2.27
CA GLU A 76 -21.01 1.98 -1.50
C GLU A 76 -20.95 3.40 -2.09
N SER A 77 -22.04 4.11 -1.90
CA SER A 77 -22.21 5.54 -2.16
C SER A 77 -23.06 6.08 -1.02
N PHE A 78 -22.68 7.24 -0.51
CA PHE A 78 -23.30 7.83 0.67
C PHE A 78 -24.12 9.06 0.31
N HIS A 79 -25.28 9.20 0.94
CA HIS A 79 -26.04 10.44 0.96
C HIS A 79 -25.93 11.05 2.35
N LEU A 80 -24.78 11.67 2.61
CA LEU A 80 -24.50 12.26 3.92
C LEU A 80 -25.26 13.58 4.07
N SER A 81 -25.62 13.91 5.31
CA SER A 81 -26.22 15.21 5.61
C SER A 81 -25.23 16.34 5.31
N SER A 82 -25.74 17.55 5.09
CA SER A 82 -24.93 18.75 4.84
C SER A 82 -24.06 19.17 6.03
N GLN A 83 -24.14 18.46 7.16
CA GLN A 83 -23.32 18.69 8.35
C GLN A 83 -21.91 18.11 8.20
N TYR A 84 -21.70 17.20 7.25
CA TYR A 84 -20.39 16.65 6.96
C TYR A 84 -19.57 17.63 6.09
N THR A 85 -18.62 18.33 6.72
CA THR A 85 -17.51 18.97 6.00
C THR A 85 -16.43 17.94 5.67
N ALA A 86 -15.51 18.26 4.76
CA ALA A 86 -14.42 17.34 4.42
C ALA A 86 -13.56 17.02 5.65
N LYS A 87 -13.32 18.00 6.51
CA LYS A 87 -12.62 17.80 7.78
C LYS A 87 -13.31 16.79 8.69
N VAL A 88 -14.61 16.98 8.96
CA VAL A 88 -15.38 16.07 9.81
C VAL A 88 -15.44 14.66 9.20
N LEU A 89 -15.68 14.58 7.89
CA LEU A 89 -15.67 13.30 7.18
C LEU A 89 -14.31 12.60 7.32
N TYR A 90 -13.20 13.33 7.16
CA TYR A 90 -11.86 12.78 7.33
C TYR A 90 -11.68 12.23 8.75
N GLU A 91 -12.03 12.98 9.80
CA GLU A 91 -11.87 12.56 11.20
C GLU A 91 -12.61 11.23 11.52
N PHE A 92 -13.85 11.08 11.04
CA PHE A 92 -14.61 9.85 11.27
C PHE A 92 -14.20 8.69 10.34
N TYR A 93 -13.71 9.01 9.15
CA TYR A 93 -13.45 8.02 8.10
C TYR A 93 -11.97 7.70 7.92
N GLU A 94 -11.06 8.35 8.64
CA GLU A 94 -9.61 8.23 8.49
C GLU A 94 -9.14 6.77 8.48
N LYS A 95 -9.56 5.98 9.46
CA LYS A 95 -9.17 4.56 9.56
C LYS A 95 -9.61 3.79 8.32
N SER A 96 -10.85 3.97 7.90
CA SER A 96 -11.41 3.30 6.71
C SER A 96 -10.73 3.76 5.42
N LEU A 97 -10.39 5.04 5.34
CA LEU A 97 -9.65 5.63 4.23
C LEU A 97 -8.25 5.02 4.13
N LEU A 98 -7.50 4.97 5.24
CA LEU A 98 -6.15 4.39 5.28
C LEU A 98 -6.17 2.91 4.89
N GLU A 99 -7.16 2.14 5.35
CA GLU A 99 -7.32 0.75 4.95
C GLU A 99 -7.59 0.60 3.44
N GLU A 100 -8.44 1.46 2.86
CA GLU A 100 -8.72 1.44 1.43
C GLU A 100 -7.51 1.83 0.59
N LEU A 101 -6.74 2.84 1.04
CA LEU A 101 -5.50 3.22 0.38
C LEU A 101 -4.49 2.08 0.40
N LYS A 102 -4.38 1.37 1.54
CA LYS A 102 -3.48 0.23 1.68
C LYS A 102 -3.84 -0.92 0.74
N GLU A 103 -5.13 -1.20 0.53
CA GLU A 103 -5.59 -2.20 -0.44
C GLU A 103 -5.27 -1.83 -1.88
N ARG A 104 -5.32 -0.54 -2.19
CA ARG A 104 -5.10 -0.03 -3.55
C ARG A 104 -3.62 -0.01 -3.89
N ASN A 105 -2.83 0.65 -3.05
CA ASN A 105 -1.38 0.77 -3.21
C ASN A 105 -0.77 1.16 -1.85
N ILE A 106 0.15 0.32 -1.36
CA ILE A 106 0.84 0.53 -0.09
C ILE A 106 1.55 1.89 0.01
N LEU A 107 2.02 2.44 -1.12
CA LEU A 107 2.65 3.77 -1.16
C LEU A 107 1.66 4.87 -0.79
N LEU A 108 0.39 4.79 -1.22
CA LEU A 108 -0.63 5.79 -0.87
C LEU A 108 -0.92 5.80 0.64
N TYR A 109 -0.96 4.60 1.23
CA TYR A 109 -1.08 4.46 2.69
C TYR A 109 0.13 5.07 3.42
N GLN A 110 1.34 4.79 2.94
CA GLN A 110 2.57 5.34 3.52
C GLN A 110 2.61 6.87 3.43
N MET A 111 2.23 7.43 2.28
CA MET A 111 2.13 8.87 2.08
C MET A 111 1.19 9.52 3.11
N MET A 112 -0.01 9.00 3.29
CA MET A 112 -0.95 9.56 4.27
C MET A 112 -0.46 9.40 5.72
N LYS A 113 0.28 8.33 6.02
CA LYS A 113 0.78 8.07 7.37
C LYS A 113 2.02 8.88 7.74
N GLN A 114 2.92 9.11 6.78
CA GLN A 114 4.17 9.84 7.00
C GLN A 114 4.00 11.34 6.82
N GLY A 115 3.00 11.76 6.05
CA GLY A 115 2.77 13.17 5.79
C GLY A 115 2.09 13.86 6.96
N GLU A 116 2.47 15.11 7.17
CA GLU A 116 1.76 16.01 8.08
C GLU A 116 0.55 16.60 7.37
N MET A 117 -0.60 16.57 8.03
CA MET A 117 -1.86 17.07 7.49
C MET A 117 -2.13 18.47 7.99
N GLU A 118 -2.23 19.41 7.07
CA GLU A 118 -2.56 20.80 7.36
C GLU A 118 -3.89 21.17 6.70
N TRP A 119 -4.87 21.50 7.54
CA TRP A 119 -6.14 22.06 7.11
C TRP A 119 -6.02 23.58 7.05
N ARG A 120 -6.30 24.17 5.88
CA ARG A 120 -6.41 25.63 5.75
C ARG A 120 -7.84 26.10 6.01
N GLU A 121 -8.80 25.36 5.47
CA GLU A 121 -10.25 25.58 5.55
C GLU A 121 -10.93 24.21 5.71
N ASP A 122 -12.25 24.18 5.91
CA ASP A 122 -12.99 22.93 6.17
C ASP A 122 -13.06 21.99 4.95
N ASP A 123 -12.70 22.49 3.76
CA ASP A 123 -12.67 21.77 2.47
C ASP A 123 -11.26 21.67 1.87
N CYS A 124 -10.24 22.32 2.46
CA CYS A 124 -8.89 22.41 1.91
C CYS A 124 -7.87 21.66 2.78
N LEU A 125 -7.45 20.49 2.31
CA LEU A 125 -6.46 19.63 2.96
C LEU A 125 -5.13 19.62 2.19
N SER A 126 -4.03 19.92 2.88
CA SER A 126 -2.68 19.78 2.37
C SER A 126 -1.93 18.67 3.08
N LEU A 127 -1.35 17.75 2.32
CA LEU A 127 -0.45 16.73 2.83
C LEU A 127 1.01 17.17 2.61
N ILE A 128 1.75 17.40 3.68
CA ILE A 128 3.15 17.81 3.64
C ILE A 128 4.02 16.57 3.81
N LEU A 129 4.84 16.25 2.81
CA LEU A 129 5.65 15.03 2.77
C LEU A 129 7.11 15.32 2.49
N GLU A 130 8.01 14.54 3.09
CA GLU A 130 9.40 14.54 2.65
C GLU A 130 9.51 14.02 1.21
N GLU A 131 10.38 14.66 0.43
CA GLU A 131 10.56 14.34 -0.97
C GLU A 131 11.21 12.98 -1.17
N GLN A 132 10.41 12.03 -1.66
CA GLN A 132 10.85 10.71 -2.06
C GLN A 132 10.42 10.43 -3.51
N ILE A 133 11.32 9.84 -4.31
CA ILE A 133 11.07 9.54 -5.73
C ILE A 133 9.80 8.68 -5.92
N LEU A 134 9.56 7.73 -5.02
CA LEU A 134 8.39 6.85 -5.06
C LEU A 134 7.09 7.61 -4.80
N PHE A 135 7.08 8.54 -3.84
CA PHE A 135 5.90 9.36 -3.53
C PHE A 135 5.59 10.38 -4.63
N ARG A 136 6.62 10.94 -5.27
CA ARG A 136 6.44 11.81 -6.44
C ARG A 136 5.74 11.11 -7.60
N LYS A 137 6.02 9.83 -7.81
CA LYS A 137 5.36 9.03 -8.87
C LYS A 137 3.88 8.80 -8.57
N GLU A 138 3.53 8.62 -7.31
CA GLU A 138 2.16 8.31 -6.87
C GLU A 138 1.32 9.55 -6.49
N GLU A 139 1.92 10.75 -6.48
CA GLU A 139 1.27 12.02 -6.10
C GLU A 139 -0.11 12.20 -6.76
N LYS A 140 -0.16 12.09 -8.09
CA LYS A 140 -1.40 12.29 -8.86
C LYS A 140 -2.45 11.24 -8.55
N GLU A 141 -2.02 9.99 -8.32
CA GLU A 141 -2.94 8.90 -8.00
C GLU A 141 -3.50 9.08 -6.58
N CYS A 142 -2.66 9.49 -5.62
CA CYS A 142 -3.08 9.82 -4.27
C CYS A 142 -4.19 10.89 -4.30
N ILE A 143 -3.93 12.01 -4.98
CA ILE A 143 -4.91 13.09 -5.09
C ILE A 143 -6.22 12.62 -5.71
N ARG A 144 -6.13 11.90 -6.83
CA ARG A 144 -7.30 11.37 -7.54
C ARG A 144 -8.14 10.44 -6.67
N VAL A 145 -7.50 9.56 -5.89
CA VAL A 145 -8.21 8.58 -5.05
C VAL A 145 -8.92 9.28 -3.90
N ILE A 146 -8.26 10.21 -3.22
CA ILE A 146 -8.88 11.00 -2.13
C ILE A 146 -10.07 11.80 -2.67
N GLN A 147 -9.89 12.57 -3.74
CA GLN A 147 -10.97 13.36 -4.33
C GLN A 147 -12.15 12.48 -4.76
N LYS A 148 -11.87 11.34 -5.40
CA LYS A 148 -12.91 10.38 -5.79
C LYS A 148 -13.72 9.86 -4.59
N ILE A 149 -13.06 9.59 -3.46
CA ILE A 149 -13.73 9.11 -2.25
C ILE A 149 -14.64 10.20 -1.68
N PHE A 150 -14.12 11.41 -1.53
CA PHE A 150 -14.87 12.51 -0.92
C PHE A 150 -16.00 12.99 -1.83
N GLU A 151 -15.69 13.29 -3.10
CA GLU A 151 -16.63 13.92 -4.03
C GLU A 151 -17.59 12.92 -4.66
N GLU A 152 -17.09 11.83 -5.25
CA GLU A 152 -17.96 10.88 -5.97
C GLU A 152 -18.70 9.94 -5.03
N ARG A 153 -18.04 9.46 -3.97
CA ARG A 153 -18.64 8.48 -3.05
C ARG A 153 -19.40 9.12 -1.90
N CYS A 154 -18.84 10.14 -1.25
CA CYS A 154 -19.47 10.79 -0.09
C CYS A 154 -20.28 12.05 -0.45
N GLY A 155 -20.10 12.61 -1.65
CA GLY A 155 -20.78 13.84 -2.05
C GLY A 155 -20.27 15.10 -1.34
N VAL A 156 -19.06 15.04 -0.75
CA VAL A 156 -18.45 16.13 0.01
C VAL A 156 -17.29 16.73 -0.80
N PRO A 157 -17.32 18.03 -1.14
CA PRO A 157 -16.24 18.66 -1.90
C PRO A 157 -14.94 18.69 -1.07
N ILE A 158 -13.80 18.44 -1.72
CA ILE A 158 -12.48 18.57 -1.09
C ILE A 158 -11.42 19.06 -2.09
N HIS A 159 -10.68 20.08 -1.70
CA HIS A 159 -9.45 20.48 -2.36
C HIS A 159 -8.25 19.84 -1.66
N PHE A 160 -7.81 18.69 -2.19
CA PHE A 160 -6.66 17.95 -1.65
C PHE A 160 -5.39 18.24 -2.46
N THR A 161 -4.33 18.69 -1.78
CA THR A 161 -3.03 18.98 -2.39
C THR A 161 -1.90 18.30 -1.64
N ILE A 162 -0.82 17.99 -2.35
CA ILE A 162 0.39 17.41 -1.75
C ILE A 162 1.53 18.40 -1.94
N ARG A 163 2.23 18.73 -0.85
CA ARG A 163 3.43 19.56 -0.86
C ARG A 163 4.60 18.74 -0.40
N PHE A 164 5.68 18.78 -1.16
CA PHE A 164 6.88 18.05 -0.82
C PHE A 164 7.93 19.00 -0.26
N VAL A 165 8.52 18.62 0.86
CA VAL A 165 9.63 19.31 1.51
C VAL A 165 10.92 18.51 1.32
N PRO A 166 12.08 19.16 1.19
CA PRO A 166 13.35 18.45 1.11
C PRO A 166 13.55 17.56 2.33
N ALA A 167 14.05 16.34 2.14
CA ALA A 167 14.37 15.45 3.24
C ALA A 167 15.35 16.12 4.21
N ASN A 168 15.03 16.13 5.50
CA ASN A 168 15.92 16.67 6.53
C ASN A 168 17.10 15.70 6.75
N LYS A 169 18.18 15.85 5.97
CA LYS A 169 19.44 15.10 6.15
C LYS A 169 20.09 15.21 7.55
N LYS A 170 19.58 16.09 8.41
CA LYS A 170 20.12 16.35 9.75
C LYS A 170 19.81 15.25 10.77
N ALA A 171 18.70 14.54 10.62
CA ALA A 171 18.32 13.46 11.55
C ALA A 171 19.20 12.19 11.33
N GLU A 172 19.48 11.84 10.08
CA GLU A 172 20.38 10.72 9.74
C GLU A 172 21.81 11.00 10.21
N GLU A 173 22.32 12.22 10.07
CA GLU A 173 23.65 12.58 10.57
C GLU A 173 23.75 12.58 12.11
N GLU A 174 22.67 12.91 12.83
CA GLU A 174 22.65 12.85 14.30
C GLU A 174 22.57 11.42 14.83
N GLU A 175 21.79 10.54 14.19
CA GLU A 175 21.74 9.11 14.50
C GLU A 175 23.07 8.42 14.18
N ASP A 176 23.67 8.70 13.03
CA ASP A 176 25.00 8.18 12.69
C ASP A 176 26.08 8.70 13.65
N LYS A 177 26.00 9.97 14.09
CA LYS A 177 26.91 10.52 15.11
C LYS A 177 26.69 9.91 16.49
N THR A 178 25.46 9.64 16.90
CA THR A 178 25.17 9.00 18.19
C THR A 178 25.62 7.54 18.18
N ILE A 179 25.33 6.79 17.12
CA ILE A 179 25.78 5.41 16.92
C ILE A 179 27.31 5.35 16.88
N ALA A 180 27.97 6.22 16.11
CA ALA A 180 29.43 6.31 16.07
C ALA A 180 30.04 6.68 17.44
N SER A 181 29.38 7.55 18.22
CA SER A 181 29.83 7.90 19.58
C SER A 181 29.68 6.74 20.57
N LEU A 182 28.63 5.91 20.42
CA LEU A 182 28.40 4.70 21.22
C LEU A 182 29.51 3.65 20.95
N TYR A 183 29.88 3.44 19.69
CA TYR A 183 31.00 2.57 19.32
C TYR A 183 32.36 3.11 19.79
N SER A 184 32.53 4.43 19.80
CA SER A 184 33.77 5.08 20.27
C SER A 184 33.92 5.08 21.80
N SER A 185 32.81 4.98 22.54
CA SER A 185 32.79 4.97 24.02
C SER A 185 32.81 3.56 24.62
N SER A 186 32.45 2.52 23.85
CA SER A 186 32.68 1.12 24.19
C SER A 186 34.07 0.64 23.73
N GLY A 187 35.14 1.17 24.33
CA GLY A 187 36.51 0.70 24.09
C GLY A 187 36.69 -0.75 24.55
N ASN A 188 36.96 -1.67 23.61
CA ASN A 188 37.45 -3.00 23.93
C ASN A 188 39.00 -2.96 23.94
N PRO A 189 39.69 -3.41 25.01
CA PRO A 189 41.13 -3.32 25.09
C PRO A 189 41.80 -4.50 24.39
N GLY A 190 42.78 -4.17 23.54
CA GLY A 190 43.87 -5.07 23.17
C GLY A 190 43.74 -5.73 21.81
N TYR A 191 44.51 -5.25 20.84
CA TYR A 191 45.52 -6.04 20.11
C TYR A 191 46.42 -5.07 19.35
N SER A 192 47.69 -5.02 19.74
CA SER A 192 48.75 -4.22 19.10
C SER A 192 49.34 -5.00 17.91
N GLU A 193 49.43 -4.33 16.76
CA GLU A 193 50.24 -4.74 15.60
C GLU A 193 51.72 -4.48 15.90
N GLU A 194 52.55 -5.52 16.08
CA GLU A 194 53.96 -5.52 15.66
C GLU A 194 54.45 -6.98 15.52
N GLY A 195 55.05 -7.32 14.37
CA GLY A 195 55.83 -8.57 14.22
C GLY A 195 55.81 -9.18 12.82
N LEU A 196 56.70 -8.72 11.95
CA LEU A 196 57.06 -9.33 10.66
C LEU A 196 58.43 -10.04 10.81
N SER A 197 58.68 -11.06 9.97
CA SER A 197 59.87 -11.96 9.87
C SER A 197 59.70 -13.31 10.58
N ASP A 198 60.10 -14.49 10.07
CA ASP A 198 60.65 -14.95 8.80
C ASP A 198 60.78 -16.50 8.86
N ILE A 199 60.98 -17.17 7.70
CA ILE A 199 61.62 -18.50 7.48
C ILE A 199 60.76 -19.81 7.49
N TYR A 200 60.76 -20.47 6.31
CA TYR A 200 60.43 -21.88 6.00
C TYR A 200 61.66 -22.80 6.21
N PRO A 201 61.56 -24.14 6.48
CA PRO A 201 61.40 -25.16 5.40
C PRO A 201 60.83 -26.58 5.74
N GLY A 202 60.44 -27.34 4.68
CA GLY A 202 60.41 -28.84 4.60
C GLY A 202 59.03 -29.53 4.70
N ALA A 203 58.39 -30.00 3.61
CA ALA A 203 58.43 -31.36 2.99
C ALA A 203 57.83 -32.48 3.90
N GLU A 204 56.86 -33.35 3.53
CA GLU A 204 56.57 -34.11 2.29
C GLU A 204 55.08 -34.55 2.22
N GLY A 205 54.58 -34.95 1.04
CA GLY A 205 53.47 -35.94 0.95
C GLY A 205 52.33 -35.75 -0.07
N SER A 206 52.64 -35.74 -1.38
CA SER A 206 51.87 -36.26 -2.54
C SER A 206 50.33 -36.46 -2.47
N ALA A 207 49.57 -35.85 -3.42
CA ALA A 207 49.02 -36.56 -4.59
C ALA A 207 48.22 -35.66 -5.58
N ALA A 208 48.74 -35.59 -6.82
CA ALA A 208 48.06 -35.53 -8.12
C ALA A 208 46.92 -34.50 -8.43
N TYR A 209 47.30 -33.47 -9.20
CA TYR A 209 46.50 -32.77 -10.24
C TYR A 209 46.20 -33.70 -11.45
N PRO A 210 45.59 -33.27 -12.60
CA PRO A 210 45.13 -31.94 -13.07
C PRO A 210 43.72 -31.99 -13.75
N GLY A 211 43.10 -30.93 -14.28
CA GLY A 211 43.51 -29.54 -14.48
C GLY A 211 42.53 -28.76 -15.38
N THR A 212 42.72 -27.43 -15.37
CA THR A 212 42.65 -26.44 -16.48
C THR A 212 41.42 -26.44 -17.40
N ILE A 213 40.54 -25.43 -17.32
CA ILE A 213 40.63 -24.10 -17.97
C ILE A 213 40.77 -24.19 -19.49
N ASN A 214 39.80 -23.62 -20.23
CA ASN A 214 40.13 -22.81 -21.39
C ASN A 214 39.11 -21.69 -21.65
N THR A 215 39.67 -20.49 -21.73
CA THR A 215 39.12 -19.19 -22.12
C THR A 215 39.17 -19.07 -23.65
N ALA A 216 38.23 -18.35 -24.29
CA ALA A 216 38.54 -17.46 -25.43
C ALA A 216 37.32 -16.63 -25.85
N ILE A 217 37.51 -15.31 -25.84
CA ILE A 217 36.77 -14.28 -26.58
C ILE A 217 37.58 -14.01 -27.86
N GLN A 218 36.95 -13.86 -29.03
CA GLN A 218 37.12 -12.69 -29.92
C GLN A 218 36.38 -12.79 -31.26
N ASP A 219 35.88 -11.61 -31.64
CA ASP A 219 35.21 -11.19 -32.87
C ASP A 219 36.03 -11.38 -34.16
N GLY A 220 35.35 -11.33 -35.31
CA GLY A 220 35.99 -10.91 -36.57
C GLY A 220 35.41 -11.44 -37.88
N GLU A 221 34.50 -10.66 -38.46
CA GLU A 221 34.56 -10.14 -39.85
C GLU A 221 34.16 -10.98 -41.09
N ALA A 222 33.42 -10.25 -41.97
CA ALA A 222 33.19 -10.40 -43.42
C ALA A 222 32.40 -11.63 -43.95
N ALA A 223 31.67 -11.62 -45.07
CA ALA A 223 30.99 -10.65 -45.93
C ALA A 223 30.48 -11.46 -47.15
N SER A 224 29.19 -11.33 -47.48
CA SER A 224 28.63 -11.26 -48.84
C SER A 224 28.61 -12.47 -49.81
N LEU A 225 27.43 -12.62 -50.46
CA LEU A 225 27.17 -13.00 -51.88
C LEU A 225 27.43 -14.48 -52.26
N SER A 226 26.57 -15.23 -52.99
CA SER A 226 25.43 -14.97 -53.88
C SER A 226 24.60 -16.25 -54.11
N GLN A 227 23.32 -16.06 -54.41
CA GLN A 227 22.44 -16.74 -55.41
C GLN A 227 22.60 -18.25 -55.70
N GLU A 228 21.51 -19.01 -55.52
CA GLU A 228 20.53 -19.36 -56.57
C GLU A 228 19.17 -19.70 -55.95
#